data_AF-A0A542Q6Q6-F1
#
_entry.id   AF-A0A542Q6Q6-F1
#
_cell.length_a   1.000
_cell.length_b   1.000
_cell.length_c   1.000
_cell.angle_alpha   90.00
_cell.angle_beta   90.00
_cell.angle_gamma   90.00
#
_symmetry.space_group_name_H-M   'P 1'
#
loop_
_entity.id
_entity.type
_entity.pdbx_description
1 polymer ?
#
loop_
_entity_poly.entity_id
_entity_poly.type
_entity_poly.pdbx_seq_one_letter_code
_entity_poly.pdbx_strand_id
1 'polypeptide(L)'
;MKQARKSGAVTIGITKYGTNSLAECVDIHLTTFSTEADERSAATSSRIAQLNVIDILFRGVAAKNYDVSAAYLRQTRKAVREQYK
;
A
#
# COMPACT_ATOMS: atom_id res chain seq x y z
N MET A 1 -12.28 10.54 -2.01
CA MET A 1 -12.62 10.75 -0.58
C MET A 1 -14.09 11.05 -0.31
N LYS A 2 -14.76 11.96 -1.04
CA LYS A 2 -16.20 12.25 -0.85
C LYS A 2 -17.10 11.00 -0.80
N GLN A 3 -16.91 10.06 -1.72
CA GLN A 3 -17.72 8.83 -1.75
C GLN A 3 -17.38 7.88 -0.59
N ALA A 4 -16.09 7.67 -0.29
CA ALA A 4 -15.67 6.84 0.85
C ALA A 4 -16.26 7.34 2.17
N ARG A 5 -16.25 8.66 2.38
CA ARG A 5 -16.88 9.31 3.54
C ARG A 5 -18.40 9.09 3.58
N LYS A 6 -19.09 9.23 2.45
CA LYS A 6 -20.54 8.93 2.34
C LYS A 6 -20.86 7.47 2.68
N SER A 7 -19.95 6.55 2.36
CA SER A 7 -20.09 5.13 2.66
C SER A 7 -19.64 4.74 4.08
N GLY A 8 -19.19 5.67 4.91
CA GLY A 8 -18.70 5.39 6.26
C GLY A 8 -17.39 4.59 6.30
N ALA A 9 -16.64 4.55 5.20
CA ALA A 9 -15.38 3.82 5.12
C ALA A 9 -14.24 4.62 5.75
N VAL A 10 -13.42 3.96 6.57
CA VAL A 10 -12.15 4.52 7.06
C VAL A 10 -11.18 4.65 5.88
N THR A 11 -10.55 5.82 5.77
CA THR A 11 -9.66 6.18 4.67
C THR A 11 -8.22 6.27 5.15
N ILE A 12 -7.32 5.61 4.40
CA ILE A 12 -5.87 5.65 4.63
C ILE A 12 -5.21 6.29 3.40
N GLY A 13 -4.46 7.38 3.60
CA GLY A 13 -3.70 8.05 2.55
C GLY A 13 -2.20 7.80 2.70
N ILE A 14 -1.51 7.45 1.61
CA ILE A 14 -0.05 7.31 1.57
C ILE A 14 0.51 8.38 0.65
N THR A 15 1.27 9.34 1.18
CA THR A 15 1.80 10.47 0.41
C THR A 15 3.04 11.07 1.06
N LYS A 16 3.73 11.98 0.35
CA LYS A 16 4.92 12.68 0.84
C LYS A 16 4.58 13.41 2.16
N TYR A 17 5.54 13.42 3.08
CA TYR A 17 5.46 14.25 4.28
C TYR A 17 5.18 15.72 3.96
N GLY A 18 4.34 16.36 4.77
CA GLY A 18 3.94 17.76 4.64
C GLY A 18 2.44 17.93 4.35
N THR A 19 2.01 19.19 4.28
CA THR A 19 0.63 19.56 3.95
C THR A 19 0.34 19.32 2.48
N ASN A 20 -0.69 18.52 2.20
CA ASN A 20 -1.18 18.26 0.86
C ASN A 20 -2.67 17.91 0.91
N SER A 21 -3.35 18.06 -0.23
CA SER A 21 -4.80 17.86 -0.33
C SER A 21 -5.28 16.46 0.06
N LEU A 22 -4.42 15.44 -0.10
CA LEU A 22 -4.76 14.08 0.31
C LEU A 22 -4.69 13.95 1.84
N ALA A 23 -3.65 14.48 2.48
CA ALA A 23 -3.48 14.47 3.94
C ALA A 23 -4.66 15.11 4.68
N GLU A 24 -5.25 16.16 4.11
CA GLU A 24 -6.39 16.88 4.70
C GLU A 24 -7.72 16.13 4.59
N CYS A 25 -7.82 15.12 3.72
CA CYS A 25 -9.10 14.47 3.41
C CYS A 25 -9.17 12.97 3.74
N VAL A 26 -8.18 12.44 4.47
CA VAL A 26 -8.11 11.04 4.94
C VAL A 26 -8.15 10.95 6.47
N ASP A 27 -8.61 9.81 7.00
CA ASP A 27 -8.69 9.57 8.45
C ASP A 27 -7.33 9.17 9.04
N ILE A 28 -6.53 8.43 8.26
CA ILE A 28 -5.18 7.99 8.65
C ILE A 28 -4.21 8.42 7.55
N HIS A 29 -3.19 9.21 7.90
CA HIS A 29 -2.16 9.67 6.98
C HIS A 29 -0.84 8.96 7.26
N LEU A 30 -0.37 8.16 6.30
CA LEU A 30 0.94 7.50 6.33
C LEU A 30 1.90 8.25 5.43
N THR A 31 2.88 8.91 6.02
CA THR A 31 3.83 9.76 5.29
C THR A 31 5.02 8.98 4.77
N THR A 32 5.46 9.29 3.55
CA THR A 32 6.72 8.81 2.99
C THR A 32 7.73 9.94 2.80
N PHE A 33 9.01 9.57 2.83
CA PHE A 33 10.12 10.43 2.43
C PHE A 33 10.86 9.74 1.28
N SER A 34 11.24 10.51 0.26
CA SER A 34 12.04 10.03 -0.86
C SER A 34 13.04 11.12 -1.26
N THR A 35 14.24 10.73 -1.68
CA THR A 35 15.25 11.66 -2.16
C THR A 35 14.84 12.26 -3.51
N GLU A 36 15.02 13.58 -3.64
CA GLU A 36 14.89 14.29 -4.91
C GLU A 36 16.20 14.15 -5.68
N ALA A 37 16.38 12.98 -6.29
CA ALA A 37 17.31 12.84 -7.41
C ALA A 37 16.62 13.36 -8.69
N ASP A 38 17.41 13.69 -9.71
CA ASP A 38 17.01 14.19 -11.04
C ASP A 38 15.60 13.71 -11.47
N GLU A 39 14.75 14.55 -12.06
CA GLU A 39 13.27 14.39 -12.05
C GLU A 39 12.71 12.98 -12.38
N ARG A 40 13.42 12.21 -13.22
CA ARG A 40 13.08 10.80 -13.54
C ARG A 40 13.26 9.83 -12.36
N SER A 41 14.28 10.05 -11.53
CA SER A 41 14.60 9.24 -10.36
C SER A 41 13.68 9.56 -9.18
N ALA A 42 13.26 10.82 -8.99
CA ALA A 42 12.32 11.23 -7.94
C ALA A 42 10.96 10.50 -8.02
N ALA A 43 10.42 10.31 -9.23
CA ALA A 43 9.17 9.58 -9.42
C ALA A 43 9.29 8.09 -9.06
N THR A 44 10.48 7.50 -9.28
CA THR A 44 10.76 6.10 -8.97
C THR A 44 11.01 5.92 -7.48
N SER A 45 11.81 6.80 -6.85
CA SER A 45 12.11 6.76 -5.43
C SER A 45 10.86 6.94 -4.57
N SER A 46 9.95 7.85 -4.97
CA SER A 46 8.65 8.04 -4.31
C SER A 46 7.79 6.77 -4.35
N ARG A 47 7.71 6.11 -5.51
CA ARG A 47 6.97 4.83 -5.64
C ARG A 47 7.58 3.73 -4.80
N ILE A 48 8.91 3.61 -4.75
CA ILE A 48 9.59 2.62 -3.89
C ILE A 48 9.24 2.88 -2.42
N ALA A 49 9.29 4.12 -1.96
CA ALA A 49 8.93 4.46 -0.57
C ALA A 49 7.46 4.11 -0.26
N GLN A 50 6.54 4.38 -1.18
CA GLN A 50 5.12 4.03 -1.05
C GLN A 50 4.90 2.50 -1.05
N LEU A 51 5.61 1.76 -1.92
CA LEU A 51 5.55 0.30 -1.97
C LEU A 51 6.08 -0.34 -0.68
N ASN A 52 7.12 0.23 -0.07
CA ASN A 52 7.62 -0.22 1.22
C ASN A 52 6.56 -0.09 2.33
N VAL A 53 5.82 1.02 2.36
CA VAL A 53 4.69 1.18 3.31
C VAL A 53 3.61 0.13 3.07
N ILE A 54 3.26 -0.13 1.80
CA ILE A 54 2.29 -1.17 1.43
C ILE A 54 2.76 -2.56 1.90
N ASP A 55 4.04 -2.90 1.72
CA ASP A 55 4.59 -4.18 2.15
C ASP A 55 4.56 -4.35 3.68
N ILE A 56 4.86 -3.29 4.44
CA ILE A 56 4.74 -3.29 5.90
C ILE A 56 3.30 -3.55 6.34
N LEU A 57 2.32 -2.86 5.74
CA LEU A 57 0.90 -3.05 6.04
C LEU A 57 0.45 -4.48 5.70
N PHE A 58 0.83 -4.97 4.52
CA PHE A 58 0.51 -6.32 4.08
C PHE A 58 1.05 -7.36 5.05
N ARG A 59 2.34 -7.26 5.45
CA ARG A 59 2.93 -8.18 6.43
C ARG A 59 2.24 -8.11 7.78
N GLY A 60 1.90 -6.91 8.26
CA GLY A 60 1.18 -6.74 9.53
C GLY A 60 -0.19 -7.42 9.54
N VAL A 61 -0.94 -7.32 8.43
CA VAL A 61 -2.23 -7.99 8.27
C VAL A 61 -2.06 -9.50 8.11
N ALA A 62 -1.12 -9.93 7.27
CA ALA A 62 -0.86 -11.35 7.01
C ALA A 62 -0.40 -12.08 8.28
N ALA A 63 0.44 -11.44 9.10
CA ALA A 63 0.92 -12.00 10.36
C ALA A 63 -0.21 -12.20 11.38
N LYS A 64 -1.21 -11.31 11.41
CA LYS A 64 -2.39 -11.46 12.28
C LYS A 64 -3.26 -12.66 11.88
N ASN A 65 -3.28 -12.99 10.59
CA ASN A 65 -4.11 -14.06 10.02
C ASN A 65 -3.24 -15.09 9.29
N TYR A 66 -2.21 -15.60 9.96
CA TYR A 66 -1.14 -16.39 9.33
C TYR A 66 -1.66 -17.61 8.55
N ASP A 67 -2.49 -18.46 9.17
CA ASP A 67 -2.94 -19.71 8.54
C ASP A 67 -3.79 -19.47 7.29
N VAL A 68 -4.69 -18.49 7.36
CA VAL A 68 -5.54 -18.07 6.24
C VAL A 68 -4.68 -17.49 5.12
N SER A 69 -3.73 -16.61 5.46
CA SER A 69 -2.81 -16.00 4.50
C SER A 69 -1.93 -17.04 3.81
N ALA A 70 -1.44 -18.03 4.55
CA ALA A 70 -0.66 -19.15 4.02
C ALA A 70 -1.49 -20.04 3.08
N ALA A 71 -2.78 -20.25 3.39
CA ALA A 71 -3.69 -20.98 2.51
C ALA A 71 -3.90 -20.26 1.18
N TYR A 72 -4.19 -18.95 1.19
CA TYR A 72 -4.32 -18.17 -0.04
C TYR A 72 -3.02 -18.16 -0.85
N LEU A 73 -1.86 -18.07 -0.20
CA LEU A 73 -0.57 -18.14 -0.90
C LEU A 73 -0.34 -19.50 -1.57
N ARG A 74 -0.76 -20.61 -0.95
CA ARG A 74 -0.71 -21.93 -1.58
C ARG A 74 -1.64 -22.01 -2.79
N GLN A 75 -2.84 -21.45 -2.68
CA GLN A 75 -3.82 -21.43 -3.76
C GLN A 75 -3.32 -20.65 -4.98
N THR A 76 -2.79 -19.44 -4.78
CA THR A 76 -2.26 -18.62 -5.88
C THR A 76 -1.04 -19.28 -6.53
N ARG A 77 -0.13 -19.88 -5.74
CA ARG A 77 1.00 -20.64 -6.27
C ARG A 77 0.57 -21.86 -7.10
N LYS A 78 -0.48 -22.56 -6.68
CA LYS A 78 -1.02 -23.71 -7.43
C LYS A 78 -1.57 -23.25 -8.79
N ALA A 79 -2.39 -22.20 -8.81
CA ALA A 79 -2.97 -21.67 -10.04
C ALA A 79 -1.90 -21.26 -11.07
N VAL A 80 -0.85 -20.55 -10.62
CA VAL A 80 0.28 -20.19 -11.50
C VAL A 80 0.98 -21.44 -12.04
N ARG A 81 1.26 -22.42 -11.20
CA ARG A 81 1.92 -23.68 -11.64
C ARG A 81 1.07 -24.47 -12.64
N GLU A 82 -0.24 -24.44 -12.52
CA GLU A 82 -1.15 -25.12 -13.45
C GLU A 82 -1.25 -24.38 -14.79
N GLN A 83 -1.14 -23.06 -14.80
CA GLN A 83 -1.19 -22.25 -16.02
C GLN A 83 0.09 -22.32 -16.87
N TYR A 84 1.25 -22.55 -16.24
CA TYR A 84 2.55 -22.66 -16.93
C TYR A 84 3.05 -24.12 -17.03
N LYS A 85 2.13 -25.09 -16.95
CA LYS A 85 2.36 -26.50 -17.30
C LYS A 85 1.86 -26.76 -18.72
#